data_AF-A0A2M8DMC7-F1
#
_entry.id   AF-A0A2M8DMC7-F1
#
_cell.length_a   1.000
_cell.length_b   1.000
_cell.length_c   1.000
_cell.angle_alpha   90.00
_cell.angle_beta   90.00
_cell.angle_gamma   90.00
#
_symmetry.space_group_name_H-M   'P 1'
#
loop_
_entity.id
_entity.type
_entity.pdbx_description
1 polymer ?
#
loop_
_entity_poly.entity_id
_entity_poly.type
_entity_poly.pdbx_seq_one_letter_code
_entity_poly.pdbx_strand_id
1 'polypeptide(L)'
;MIRDVLSGEINKAIKILYPNIVYQVTVVRTSNSEFGDYSFAAMDLTSRVGQNPRQIAEEIRKKLMDSGNFNKYVAKTEIAGPGFLN
;
A
#
# COMPACT_ATOMS: atom_id res chain seq x y z
N MET A 1 4.12 -3.41 16.21
CA MET A 1 3.62 -4.69 15.64
C MET A 1 3.82 -4.64 14.12
N ILE A 2 3.85 -5.76 13.39
CA ILE A 2 4.17 -5.76 11.94
C ILE A 2 3.31 -4.78 11.11
N ARG A 3 2.04 -4.60 11.48
CA ARG A 3 1.14 -3.60 10.90
C ARG A 3 1.71 -2.18 10.89
N ASP A 4 2.41 -1.76 11.95
CA ASP A 4 2.99 -0.42 12.05
C ASP A 4 4.16 -0.24 11.08
N VAL A 5 4.92 -1.32 10.85
CA VAL A 5 5.98 -1.33 9.82
C VAL A 5 5.36 -1.18 8.45
N LEU A 6 4.33 -1.96 8.12
CA LEU A 6 3.63 -1.88 6.82
C LEU A 6 3.03 -0.48 6.59
N SER A 7 2.26 0.03 7.55
CA SER A 7 1.68 1.37 7.47
C SER A 7 2.76 2.45 7.35
N GLY A 8 3.88 2.30 8.06
CA GLY A 8 5.01 3.22 8.00
C GLY A 8 5.68 3.26 6.63
N GLU A 9 5.94 2.09 6.03
CA GLU A 9 6.56 1.99 4.70
C GLU A 9 5.61 2.48 3.60
N ILE A 10 4.32 2.15 3.66
CA ILE A 10 3.31 2.68 2.72
C ILE A 10 3.19 4.19 2.84
N ASN A 11 3.21 4.74 4.05
CA ASN A 11 3.15 6.20 4.25
C ASN A 11 4.39 6.90 3.67
N LYS A 12 5.57 6.31 3.82
CA LYS A 12 6.80 6.82 3.18
C LYS A 12 6.66 6.80 1.66
N ALA A 13 6.17 5.71 1.07
CA ALA A 13 5.95 5.60 -0.37
C ALA A 13 4.97 6.67 -0.87
N ILE A 14 3.84 6.86 -0.18
CA ILE A 14 2.84 7.89 -0.51
C ILE A 14 3.45 9.29 -0.43
N LYS A 15 4.23 9.61 0.61
CA LYS A 15 4.88 10.94 0.73
C LYS A 15 5.88 11.21 -0.39
N ILE A 16 6.57 10.18 -0.88
CA ILE A 16 7.51 10.31 -2.01
C ILE A 16 6.76 10.54 -3.32
N LEU A 17 5.68 9.79 -3.56
CA LEU A 17 4.92 9.85 -4.81
C LEU A 17 4.00 11.08 -4.88
N TYR A 18 3.38 11.41 -3.76
CA TYR A 18 2.35 12.44 -3.65
C TYR A 18 2.64 13.37 -2.45
N PRO A 19 3.69 14.21 -2.52
CA PRO A 19 4.19 14.99 -1.38
C PRO A 19 3.17 15.98 -0.80
N ASN A 20 2.18 16.40 -1.59
CA ASN A 20 1.15 17.34 -1.18
C ASN A 20 -0.09 16.67 -0.56
N ILE A 21 -0.10 15.33 -0.46
CA ILE A 21 -1.23 14.58 0.06
C ILE A 21 -1.00 14.20 1.52
N VAL A 22 -1.88 14.69 2.38
CA VAL A 22 -2.00 14.18 3.76
C VAL A 22 -3.02 13.04 3.75
N TYR A 23 -2.54 11.83 4.07
CA TYR A 23 -3.36 10.63 4.09
C TYR A 23 -2.99 9.76 5.29
N GLN A 24 -4.00 9.26 6.00
CA GLN A 24 -3.80 8.33 7.10
C GLN A 24 -3.81 6.90 6.56
N VAL A 25 -2.63 6.29 6.49
CA VAL A 25 -2.49 4.92 6.01
C VAL A 25 -3.17 3.95 6.96
N THR A 26 -4.11 3.18 6.41
CA THR A 26 -4.78 2.09 7.11
C THR A 26 -4.47 0.78 6.40
N VAL A 27 -3.70 -0.07 7.06
CA VAL A 27 -3.50 -1.47 6.66
C VAL A 27 -4.44 -2.32 7.50
N VAL A 28 -5.17 -3.25 6.87
CA VAL A 28 -6.10 -4.16 7.56
C VAL A 28 -5.58 -5.59 7.49
N ARG A 29 -5.78 -6.36 8.57
CA ARG A 29 -5.54 -7.80 8.53
C ARG A 29 -6.71 -8.44 7.79
N THR A 30 -6.40 -9.30 6.83
CA THR A 30 -7.38 -10.03 6.03
C THR A 30 -7.86 -11.27 6.79
N SER A 31 -9.14 -11.64 6.59
CA SER A 31 -9.70 -12.91 7.05
C SER A 31 -9.76 -13.98 5.95
N ASN A 32 -9.62 -13.57 4.68
CA ASN A 32 -9.51 -14.48 3.54
C ASN A 32 -8.04 -14.64 3.16
N SER A 33 -7.55 -15.89 3.20
CA SER A 33 -6.16 -16.24 2.84
C SER A 33 -5.82 -15.94 1.38
N GLU A 34 -6.81 -15.85 0.49
CA GLU A 34 -6.59 -15.45 -0.91
C GLU A 34 -6.11 -14.00 -1.06
N PHE A 35 -6.34 -13.16 -0.04
CA PHE A 35 -5.87 -11.77 -0.03
C PHE A 35 -4.62 -11.58 0.84
N GLY A 36 -3.89 -12.66 1.13
CA GLY A 36 -2.68 -12.61 1.95
C GLY A 36 -2.96 -12.39 3.43
N ASP A 37 -2.00 -11.80 4.14
CA ASP A 37 -2.08 -11.51 5.59
C ASP A 37 -2.63 -10.11 5.90
N TYR A 38 -2.33 -9.15 5.02
CA TYR A 38 -2.67 -7.76 5.17
C TYR A 38 -3.06 -7.16 3.82
N SER A 39 -3.92 -6.14 3.84
CA SER A 39 -4.32 -5.43 2.63
C SER A 39 -4.38 -3.93 2.88
N PHE A 40 -4.07 -3.18 1.82
CA PHE A 40 -4.17 -1.73 1.74
C PHE A 40 -5.05 -1.34 0.55
N ALA A 41 -6.06 -0.51 0.78
CA ALA A 41 -6.96 -0.03 -0.27
C ALA A 41 -6.45 1.31 -0.84
N ALA A 42 -5.92 1.30 -2.06
CA ALA A 42 -5.48 2.52 -2.75
C ALA A 42 -6.64 3.41 -3.23
N MET A 43 -7.88 2.89 -3.21
CA MET A 43 -9.09 3.62 -3.63
C MET A 43 -9.33 4.90 -2.84
N ASP A 44 -8.95 4.90 -1.55
CA ASP A 44 -9.12 6.05 -0.68
C ASP A 44 -8.23 7.25 -1.09
N LEU A 45 -7.18 6.99 -1.88
CA LEU A 45 -6.29 8.02 -2.42
C LEU A 45 -6.82 8.64 -3.71
N THR A 46 -7.72 7.98 -4.45
CA THR A 46 -8.19 8.46 -5.76
C THR A 46 -8.81 9.85 -5.71
N SER A 47 -9.57 10.17 -4.65
CA SER A 47 -10.18 11.49 -4.46
C SER A 47 -9.15 12.62 -4.29
N ARG A 48 -7.92 12.28 -3.90
CA ARG A 48 -6.82 13.23 -3.62
C ARG A 48 -5.79 13.29 -4.74
N VAL A 49 -5.50 12.13 -5.34
CA VAL A 49 -4.49 11.97 -6.40
C VAL A 49 -5.10 12.23 -7.79
N GLY A 50 -6.39 11.94 -7.98
CA GLY A 50 -7.05 12.03 -9.29
C GLY A 50 -6.65 10.94 -10.29
N GLN A 51 -5.99 9.88 -9.82
CA GLN A 51 -5.54 8.75 -10.63
C GLN A 51 -6.38 7.49 -10.42
N ASN A 52 -6.30 6.55 -11.37
CA ASN A 52 -6.93 5.25 -11.25
C ASN A 52 -6.34 4.50 -10.02
N PRO A 53 -7.17 3.93 -9.13
CA PRO A 53 -6.66 3.32 -7.90
C PRO A 53 -5.72 2.13 -8.14
N ARG A 54 -5.84 1.42 -9.26
CA ARG A 54 -4.90 0.36 -9.65
C ARG A 54 -3.53 0.93 -10.01
N GLN A 55 -3.48 2.10 -10.66
CA GLN A 55 -2.23 2.80 -10.95
C GLN A 55 -1.56 3.28 -9.66
N ILE A 56 -2.34 3.86 -8.73
CA ILE A 56 -1.85 4.26 -7.41
C ILE A 56 -1.24 3.06 -6.67
N ALA A 57 -1.95 1.92 -6.64
CA ALA A 57 -1.45 0.70 -6.02
C ALA A 57 -0.13 0.20 -6.65
N GLU A 58 -0.01 0.23 -7.98
CA GLU A 58 1.20 -0.16 -8.71
C GLU A 58 2.39 0.77 -8.41
N GLU A 59 2.17 2.08 -8.38
CA GLU A 59 3.21 3.06 -8.04
C GLU A 59 3.71 2.88 -6.60
N ILE A 60 2.79 2.70 -5.65
CA ILE A 60 3.13 2.40 -4.26
C ILE A 60 3.90 1.08 -4.17
N ARG A 61 3.43 0.01 -4.83
CA ARG A 61 4.12 -1.30 -4.85
C ARG A 61 5.56 -1.15 -5.33
N LYS A 62 5.79 -0.45 -6.44
CA LYS A 62 7.14 -0.20 -6.96
C LYS A 62 8.04 0.45 -5.92
N LYS A 63 7.54 1.48 -5.21
CA LYS A 63 8.31 2.14 -4.13
C LYS A 63 8.56 1.24 -2.92
N LEU A 64 7.63 0.34 -2.59
CA LEU A 64 7.82 -0.61 -1.50
C LEU A 64 8.86 -1.67 -1.85
N MET A 65 8.93 -2.13 -3.10
CA MET A 65 9.95 -3.08 -3.55
C MET A 65 11.37 -2.52 -3.46
N ASP A 66 11.53 -1.19 -3.54
CA ASP A 66 12.80 -0.50 -3.29
C ASP A 66 13.16 -0.41 -1.79
N SER A 67 12.21 -0.68 -0.87
CA SER A 67 12.42 -0.59 0.57
C SER A 67 13.00 -1.88 1.14
N GLY A 68 14.28 -1.83 1.53
CA GLY A 68 14.93 -2.93 2.24
C GLY A 68 14.30 -3.25 3.60
N ASN A 69 13.54 -2.33 4.22
CA ASN A 69 12.83 -2.62 5.47
C ASN A 69 11.52 -3.37 5.20
N PHE A 70 10.78 -2.99 4.15
CA PHE A 70 9.57 -3.69 3.73
C PHE A 70 9.87 -5.14 3.33
N ASN A 71 10.90 -5.33 2.50
CA ASN A 71 11.30 -6.63 1.97
C ASN A 71 11.81 -7.63 3.05
N LYS A 72 12.11 -7.17 4.28
CA LYS A 72 12.46 -8.06 5.40
C LYS A 72 11.25 -8.83 5.95
N TYR A 73 10.05 -8.28 5.78
CA TYR A 73 8.85 -8.83 6.40
C TYR A 73 7.81 -9.30 5.39
N VAL A 74 7.89 -8.83 4.14
CA VAL A 74 6.91 -9.13 3.10
C VAL A 74 7.51 -10.07 2.07
N ALA A 75 6.94 -11.27 1.98
CA ALA A 75 7.38 -12.30 1.04
C ALA A 75 6.84 -12.09 -0.38
N LYS A 76 5.64 -11.52 -0.51
CA LYS A 76 4.95 -11.29 -1.79
C LYS A 76 3.97 -10.13 -1.65
N THR A 77 3.71 -9.45 -2.77
CA THR A 77 2.64 -8.46 -2.89
C THR A 77 1.82 -8.74 -4.14
N GLU A 78 0.51 -8.51 -4.09
CA GLU A 78 -0.41 -8.68 -5.21
C GLU A 78 -1.38 -7.50 -5.33
N ILE A 79 -1.77 -7.16 -6.56
CA ILE A 79 -2.76 -6.10 -6.80
C ILE A 79 -4.07 -6.70 -7.31
N ALA A 80 -5.07 -6.67 -6.44
CA ALA A 80 -6.40 -7.23 -6.70
C ALA A 80 -7.46 -6.14 -6.90
N GLY A 81 -8.48 -6.48 -7.69
CA GLY A 81 -9.65 -5.63 -7.92
C GLY A 81 -9.29 -4.20 -8.39
N PRO A 82 -9.99 -3.18 -7.88
CA PRO A 82 -9.81 -1.79 -8.32
C PRO A 82 -8.53 -1.11 -7.80
N GLY A 83 -7.81 -1.71 -6.84
CA GLY A 83 -6.62 -1.10 -6.24
C GLY A 83 -6.29 -1.61 -4.83
N PHE A 84 -6.63 -2.86 -4.50
CA PHE A 84 -6.16 -3.48 -3.26
C PHE A 84 -4.73 -3.94 -3.45
N LEU A 85 -3.84 -3.47 -2.60
CA LEU A 85 -2.48 -3.98 -2.47
C LEU A 85 -2.46 -4.96 -1.30
N ASN A 86 -2.41 -6.24 -1.63
CA ASN A 86 -2.29 -7.37 -0.71
C ASN A 86 -0.81 -7.74 -0.52
#